data_AF-A0A0L0GGI1-F1
#
_entry.id   AF-A0A0L0GGI1-F1
#
_cell.length_a   1.000
_cell.length_b   1.000
_cell.length_c   1.000
_cell.angle_alpha   90.00
_cell.angle_beta   90.00
_cell.angle_gamma   90.00
#
_symmetry.space_group_name_H-M   'P 1'
#
loop_
_entity.id
_entity.type
_entity.pdbx_description
1 polymer ?
#
loop_
_entity_poly.entity_id
_entity_poly.type
_entity_poly.pdbx_seq_one_letter_code
_entity_poly.pdbx_strand_id
1 'polypeptide(L)'
;MAQAAQKAAQQAAQLVTKNSAPITSRVARAWPAIKTELGPPAMDTWPQAKTAGLKLIESAKNKDYLNCTVKTALTNTMLVAEIGCWFFVGEIIGRGSLIGYSV
;
A
#
# COMPACT_ATOMS: atom_id res chain seq x y z
N MET A 1 -27.58 19.60 33.77
CA MET A 1 -26.28 19.64 33.06
C MET A 1 -25.51 18.31 33.15
N ALA A 2 -25.29 17.73 34.35
CA ALA A 2 -24.51 16.49 34.51
C ALA A 2 -25.08 15.25 33.78
N GLN A 3 -26.40 15.05 33.79
CA GLN A 3 -27.05 13.91 33.11
C GLN A 3 -27.05 14.02 31.57
N ALA A 4 -27.02 15.24 31.02
CA ALA A 4 -26.92 15.46 29.57
C ALA A 4 -25.50 15.15 29.07
N ALA A 5 -24.47 15.51 29.85
CA ALA A 5 -23.09 15.13 29.57
C ALA A 5 -22.88 13.61 29.64
N GLN A 6 -23.51 12.93 30.60
CA GLN A 6 -23.47 11.47 30.71
C GLN A 6 -24.16 10.77 29.53
N LYS A 7 -25.31 11.28 29.05
CA LYS A 7 -25.96 10.76 27.83
C LYS A 7 -25.13 10.99 26.57
N ALA A 8 -24.48 12.15 26.43
CA ALA A 8 -23.58 12.42 25.30
C ALA A 8 -22.35 11.48 25.32
N ALA A 9 -21.76 11.24 26.48
CA ALA A 9 -20.66 10.28 26.65
C ALA A 9 -21.09 8.83 26.34
N GLN A 10 -22.29 8.42 26.76
CA GLN A 10 -22.87 7.11 26.44
C GLN A 10 -23.16 6.95 24.95
N GLN A 11 -23.64 8.01 24.28
CA GLN A 11 -23.84 8.01 22.82
C GLN A 11 -22.52 7.94 22.07
N ALA A 12 -21.48 8.66 22.50
CA ALA A 12 -20.14 8.58 21.92
C ALA A 12 -19.55 7.16 22.07
N ALA A 13 -19.68 6.53 23.24
CA ALA A 13 -19.23 5.16 23.46
C ALA A 13 -19.99 4.16 22.57
N GLN A 14 -21.30 4.34 22.38
CA GLN A 14 -22.10 3.51 21.49
C GLN A 14 -21.70 3.67 20.02
N LEU A 15 -21.32 4.87 19.58
CA LEU A 15 -20.82 5.11 18.22
C LEU A 15 -19.46 4.44 17.99
N VAL A 16 -18.57 4.46 18.99
CA VAL A 16 -17.28 3.76 18.93
C VAL A 16 -17.49 2.25 18.81
N THR A 17 -18.38 1.66 19.62
CA THR A 17 -18.66 0.21 19.56
C THR A 17 -19.37 -0.18 18.25
N LYS A 18 -20.26 0.67 17.74
CA LYS A 18 -20.93 0.44 16.44
C LYS A 18 -19.95 0.50 15.27
N ASN A 19 -18.93 1.34 15.33
CA ASN A 19 -17.94 1.48 14.25
C ASN A 19 -16.75 0.52 14.39
N SER A 20 -16.42 0.05 15.60
CA SER A 20 -15.30 -0.87 15.80
C SER A 20 -15.55 -2.24 15.19
N ALA A 21 -16.76 -2.80 15.31
CA ALA A 21 -17.14 -4.09 14.72
C ALA A 21 -17.04 -4.16 13.17
N PRO A 22 -17.52 -3.17 12.39
CA PRO A 22 -17.34 -3.17 10.95
C PRO A 22 -15.89 -2.89 10.53
N ILE A 23 -15.12 -2.11 11.30
CA ILE A 23 -13.71 -1.86 10.99
C ILE A 23 -12.88 -3.14 11.16
N THR A 24 -13.04 -3.84 12.29
CA THR A 24 -12.28 -5.06 12.57
C THR A 24 -12.59 -6.17 11.59
N SER A 25 -13.86 -6.35 11.19
CA SER A 25 -14.25 -7.35 10.20
C SER A 25 -13.69 -7.06 8.79
N ARG A 26 -13.58 -5.78 8.39
CA ARG A 26 -12.96 -5.39 7.12
C ARG A 26 -11.45 -5.62 7.12
N VAL A 27 -10.78 -5.25 8.21
CA VAL A 27 -9.34 -5.50 8.38
C VAL A 27 -9.07 -7.01 8.41
N ALA A 28 -9.86 -7.79 9.15
CA ALA A 28 -9.73 -9.24 9.21
C ALA A 28 -9.92 -9.91 7.84
N ARG A 29 -10.82 -9.40 7.00
CA ARG A 29 -11.00 -9.88 5.63
C ARG A 29 -9.80 -9.55 4.73
N ALA A 30 -9.23 -8.35 4.87
CA ALA A 30 -8.10 -7.91 4.06
C ALA A 30 -6.76 -8.50 4.52
N TRP A 31 -6.65 -8.88 5.80
CA TRP A 31 -5.41 -9.31 6.44
C TRP A 31 -4.67 -10.45 5.73
N PRO A 32 -5.33 -11.53 5.25
CA PRO A 32 -4.63 -12.61 4.57
C PRO A 32 -3.95 -12.13 3.29
N ALA A 33 -4.63 -11.29 2.48
CA ALA A 33 -4.10 -10.76 1.24
C ALA A 33 -2.97 -9.75 1.49
N ILE A 34 -3.11 -8.88 2.49
CA ILE A 34 -2.05 -7.94 2.91
C ILE A 34 -0.79 -8.74 3.30
N LYS A 35 -0.96 -9.84 4.04
CA LYS A 35 0.17 -10.65 4.50
C LYS A 35 0.90 -11.35 3.35
N THR A 36 0.18 -11.81 2.32
CA THR A 36 0.79 -12.51 1.18
C THR A 36 1.39 -11.56 0.14
N GLU A 37 0.74 -10.44 -0.13
CA GLU A 37 1.15 -9.52 -1.21
C GLU A 37 2.16 -8.46 -0.75
N LEU A 38 2.04 -7.96 0.48
CA LEU A 38 2.91 -6.91 1.03
C LEU A 38 4.02 -7.45 1.93
N GLY A 39 4.00 -8.76 2.19
CA GLY A 39 5.06 -9.42 2.94
C GLY A 39 6.40 -9.38 2.20
N PRO A 40 7.54 -9.34 2.91
CA PRO A 40 8.83 -9.47 2.26
C PRO A 40 8.88 -10.80 1.49
N PRO A 41 9.28 -10.78 0.21
CA PRO A 41 9.35 -11.99 -0.60
C PRO A 41 10.38 -12.95 -0.04
N ALA A 42 10.16 -14.24 -0.24
CA ALA A 42 11.12 -15.25 0.14
C ALA A 42 12.40 -15.12 -0.74
N MET A 43 13.56 -15.39 -0.13
CA MET A 43 14.88 -15.17 -0.75
C MET A 43 15.13 -16.02 -2.01
N ASP A 44 14.38 -17.11 -2.15
CA ASP A 44 14.38 -18.02 -3.30
C ASP A 44 13.79 -17.38 -4.57
N THR A 45 12.93 -16.37 -4.44
CA THR A 45 12.35 -15.64 -5.58
C THR A 45 13.29 -14.60 -6.19
N TRP A 46 14.39 -14.25 -5.50
CA TRP A 46 15.34 -13.22 -5.92
C TRP A 46 16.01 -13.50 -7.28
N PRO A 47 16.50 -14.72 -7.59
CA PRO A 47 17.09 -15.02 -8.89
C PRO A 47 16.09 -14.88 -10.04
N GLN A 48 14.81 -15.20 -9.80
CA GLN A 48 13.74 -15.08 -10.78
C GLN A 48 13.44 -13.60 -11.08
N ALA A 49 13.34 -12.77 -10.05
CA ALA A 49 13.17 -11.32 -10.18
C ALA A 49 14.31 -10.67 -10.98
N LYS A 50 15.56 -11.06 -10.67
CA LYS A 50 16.74 -10.58 -11.43
C LYS A 50 16.66 -10.98 -12.91
N THR A 51 16.31 -12.23 -13.18
CA THR A 51 16.17 -12.73 -14.55
C THR A 51 15.07 -11.99 -15.32
N ALA A 52 13.92 -11.72 -14.68
CA ALA A 52 12.85 -10.94 -15.27
C ALA A 52 13.29 -9.50 -15.59
N GLY A 53 14.03 -8.86 -14.68
CA GLY A 53 14.60 -7.53 -14.92
C GLY A 53 15.55 -7.48 -16.12
N LEU A 54 16.41 -8.48 -16.28
CA LEU A 54 17.32 -8.56 -17.43
C LEU A 54 16.56 -8.71 -18.75
N LYS A 55 15.51 -9.55 -18.78
CA LYS A 55 14.64 -9.70 -19.97
C LYS A 55 13.95 -8.39 -20.35
N LEU A 56 13.50 -7.60 -19.37
CA LEU A 56 12.90 -6.28 -19.65
C LEU A 56 13.90 -5.33 -20.31
N ILE A 57 15.17 -5.36 -19.91
CA ILE A 57 16.23 -4.55 -20.53
C ILE A 57 16.47 -5.01 -21.98
N GLU A 58 16.50 -6.32 -22.23
CA GLU A 58 16.64 -6.87 -23.58
C GLU A 58 15.46 -6.50 -24.48
N SER A 59 14.21 -6.64 -24.00
CA SER A 59 13.02 -6.21 -24.73
C SER A 59 12.99 -4.70 -25.00
N ALA A 60 13.48 -3.89 -24.07
CA ALA A 60 13.63 -2.45 -24.28
C ALA A 60 14.66 -2.13 -25.39
N LYS A 61 15.79 -2.85 -25.43
CA LYS A 61 16.80 -2.72 -26.49
C LYS A 61 16.26 -3.13 -27.86
N ASN A 62 15.43 -4.18 -27.90
CA ASN A 62 14.80 -4.68 -29.12
C ASN A 62 13.64 -3.80 -29.60
N LYS A 63 13.29 -2.73 -28.87
CA LYS A 63 12.19 -1.81 -29.16
C LYS A 63 10.80 -2.46 -29.09
N ASP A 64 10.65 -3.53 -28.32
CA ASP A 64 9.38 -4.25 -28.18
C ASP A 64 8.26 -3.38 -27.56
N TYR A 65 8.64 -2.30 -26.86
CA TYR A 65 7.69 -1.33 -26.31
C TYR A 65 6.85 -0.61 -27.37
N LEU A 66 7.29 -0.58 -28.63
CA LEU A 66 6.52 0.01 -29.74
C LEU A 66 5.28 -0.83 -30.10
N ASN A 67 5.29 -2.13 -29.80
CA ASN A 67 4.17 -3.03 -30.04
C ASN A 67 3.19 -3.09 -28.86
N CYS A 68 3.44 -2.31 -27.79
CA CYS A 68 2.62 -2.36 -26.59
C CYS A 68 1.31 -1.59 -26.77
N THR A 69 0.20 -2.17 -26.31
CA THR A 69 -1.09 -1.47 -26.32
C THR A 69 -1.11 -0.37 -25.25
N VAL A 70 -1.85 0.71 -25.51
CA VAL A 70 -1.98 1.86 -24.59
C VAL A 70 -2.48 1.43 -23.21
N LYS A 71 -3.39 0.44 -23.15
CA LYS A 71 -3.89 -0.12 -21.89
C LYS A 71 -2.76 -0.73 -21.06
N THR A 72 -1.93 -1.57 -21.68
CA THR A 72 -0.80 -2.20 -21.00
C THR A 72 0.24 -1.18 -20.56
N ALA A 73 0.55 -0.22 -21.43
CA ALA A 73 1.49 0.85 -21.12
C ALA A 73 1.03 1.65 -19.88
N LEU A 74 -0.24 2.05 -19.85
CA LEU A 74 -0.80 2.82 -18.74
C LEU A 74 -0.78 2.05 -17.42
N THR A 75 -1.19 0.79 -17.42
CA THR A 75 -1.14 -0.06 -16.22
C THR A 75 0.29 -0.19 -15.69
N ASN A 76 1.27 -0.42 -16.57
CA ASN A 76 2.66 -0.53 -16.19
C ASN A 76 3.22 0.80 -15.65
N THR A 77 2.83 1.93 -16.24
CA THR A 77 3.21 3.26 -15.73
C THR A 77 2.64 3.51 -14.33
N MET A 78 1.39 3.13 -14.08
CA MET A 78 0.77 3.28 -12.76
C MET A 78 1.46 2.43 -11.70
N LEU A 79 1.84 1.19 -12.04
CA LEU A 79 2.64 0.33 -11.17
C LEU A 79 4.02 0.95 -10.85
N VAL A 80 4.71 1.50 -11.86
CA VAL A 80 5.99 2.18 -11.65
C VAL A 80 5.83 3.40 -10.73
N ALA A 81 4.75 4.17 -10.90
CA ALA A 81 4.44 5.29 -10.02
C ALA A 81 4.18 4.82 -8.58
N GLU A 82 3.45 3.72 -8.38
CA GLU A 82 3.21 3.13 -7.05
C GLU A 82 4.52 2.69 -6.36
N ILE A 83 5.42 2.02 -7.10
CA ILE A 83 6.74 1.64 -6.58
C ILE A 83 7.54 2.90 -6.18
N GLY A 84 7.45 3.98 -6.96
CA GLY A 84 8.03 5.27 -6.61
C GLY A 84 7.43 5.88 -5.32
N CYS A 85 6.12 5.75 -5.12
CA CYS A 85 5.47 6.20 -3.89
C CYS A 85 5.97 5.46 -2.64
N TRP A 86 6.31 4.16 -2.76
CA TRP A 86 6.89 3.39 -1.65
C TRP A 86 8.24 3.93 -1.16
N PHE A 87 9.02 4.60 -2.02
CA PHE A 87 10.23 5.31 -1.59
C PHE A 87 9.92 6.43 -0.60
N PHE A 88 8.91 7.26 -0.88
CA PHE A 88 8.50 8.34 0.02
C PHE A 88 7.89 7.82 1.33
N VAL A 89 7.19 6.69 1.29
CA VAL A 89 6.74 6.01 2.52
C VAL A 89 7.94 5.59 3.38
N GLY A 90 9.00 5.07 2.75
CA GLY A 90 10.27 4.77 3.42
C GLY A 90 10.92 6.02 4.03
N GLU A 91 10.93 7.14 3.32
CA GLU A 91 11.43 8.43 3.83
C GLU A 91 10.64 8.91 5.05
N ILE A 92 9.30 8.81 5.01
CA ILE A 92 8.42 9.16 6.14
C ILE A 92 8.74 8.30 7.37
N ILE A 93 8.95 6.99 7.19
CA ILE A 93 9.34 6.08 8.27
C ILE A 93 10.73 6.44 8.81
N GLY A 94 11.70 6.71 7.92
CA GLY A 94 13.08 7.06 8.31
C GLY A 94 13.20 8.41 9.02
N ARG A 95 12.35 9.38 8.66
CA ARG A 95 12.27 10.70 9.29
C ARG A 95 11.49 10.69 10.60
N GLY A 96 10.52 9.77 10.76
CA GLY A 96 9.65 9.70 11.93
C GLY A 96 8.63 10.84 12.04
N SER A 97 8.42 11.62 10.97
CA SER A 97 7.41 12.69 10.90
C SER A 97 6.61 12.57 9.60
N LEU A 98 5.29 12.79 9.68
CA LEU A 98 4.41 12.83 8.51
C LEU A 98 4.60 14.11 7.69
N ILE A 99 4.94 15.23 8.33
CA ILE A 99 5.03 16.55 7.69
C ILE A 99 6.37 17.17 8.05
N GLY A 100 7.22 17.37 7.03
CA GLY A 100 8.51 18.05 7.18
C GLY A 100 9.49 17.34 8.11
N TYR A 101 10.72 17.87 8.16
CA TYR A 101 11.63 17.55 9.25
C TYR A 101 11.20 18.33 10.48
N SER A 102 11.06 17.66 11.62
CA SER A 102 11.00 18.34 12.91
C SER A 102 12.37 18.97 13.16
N VAL A 103 12.51 20.24 12.79
CA VAL A 103 13.64 21.09 13.15
C VAL A 103 13.40 21.76 14.50
#